data_AF-A0A5A7WYS5-F1
#
_entry.id   AF-A0A5A7WYS5-F1
#
_cell.length_a   1.000
_cell.length_b   1.000
_cell.length_c   1.000
_cell.angle_alpha   90.00
_cell.angle_beta   90.00
_cell.angle_gamma   90.00
#
_symmetry.space_group_name_H-M   'P 1'
#
loop_
_entity.id
_entity.type
_entity.pdbx_description
1 polymer ?
#
loop_
_entity_poly.entity_id
_entity_poly.type
_entity_poly.pdbx_seq_one_letter_code
_entity_poly.pdbx_strand_id
1 'polypeptide(L)'
;MIVFLDPGHSGANDASINRQVPTGQGGTKDCQTSGTTTGGGFPEHTFNWDVVLQIRQALDQLGVRSAMSRGNDDAQSGPAVQFATMMRDQLVAAGVTPSTYIGSNGLYGRSDLTGPNLARYPSILVETGNMKYANGSAQMESAGGRAAYAAAAARGITAYLSHEAGVA
;
A
#
# COMPACT_ATOMS: atom_id res chain seq x y z
N MET A 1 -4.34 11.56 -14.51
CA MET A 1 -3.92 11.45 -13.08
C MET A 1 -2.73 10.52 -13.00
N ILE A 2 -1.78 10.73 -12.07
CA ILE A 2 -0.65 9.80 -11.84
C ILE A 2 -0.95 8.95 -10.62
N VAL A 3 -0.60 7.66 -10.70
CA VAL A 3 -0.49 6.79 -9.53
C VAL A 3 0.94 6.24 -9.48
N PHE A 4 1.60 6.37 -8.33
CA PHE A 4 2.86 5.68 -8.04
C PHE A 4 2.54 4.44 -7.22
N LEU A 5 3.10 3.29 -7.61
CA LEU A 5 2.89 2.01 -6.93
C LEU A 5 4.22 1.49 -6.41
N ASP A 6 4.28 1.19 -5.12
CA ASP A 6 5.47 0.74 -4.41
C ASP A 6 5.28 -0.71 -3.93
N PRO A 7 5.81 -1.72 -4.63
CA PRO A 7 5.85 -3.08 -4.11
C PRO A 7 6.93 -3.15 -3.04
N GLY A 8 6.52 -3.11 -1.77
CA GLY A 8 7.44 -3.07 -0.64
C GLY A 8 8.44 -4.23 -0.63
N HIS A 9 9.64 -3.94 -0.11
CA HIS A 9 10.81 -4.82 -0.01
C HIS A 9 11.54 -5.11 -1.34
N SER A 10 12.70 -5.75 -1.25
CA SER A 10 13.54 -6.11 -2.40
C SER A 10 13.55 -7.62 -2.61
N GLY A 11 13.63 -8.05 -3.88
CA GLY A 11 13.72 -9.47 -4.23
C GLY A 11 15.03 -10.15 -3.79
N ALA A 12 16.05 -9.35 -3.50
CA ALA A 12 17.30 -9.79 -2.87
C ALA A 12 17.85 -8.63 -2.04
N ASN A 13 18.64 -8.94 -1.02
CA ASN A 13 19.23 -7.96 -0.11
C ASN A 13 20.73 -8.24 0.08
N ASP A 14 21.51 -7.18 0.28
CA ASP A 14 22.91 -7.24 0.72
C ASP A 14 23.11 -6.41 2.00
N ALA A 15 24.35 -6.24 2.45
CA ALA A 15 24.64 -5.49 3.67
C ALA A 15 24.20 -4.02 3.63
N SER A 16 23.96 -3.45 2.43
CA SER A 16 23.55 -2.06 2.26
C SER A 16 22.17 -1.74 2.82
N ILE A 17 21.32 -2.76 3.05
CA ILE A 17 20.00 -2.55 3.67
C ILE A 17 20.09 -1.91 5.06
N ASN A 18 21.20 -2.12 5.78
CA ASN A 18 21.43 -1.58 7.12
C ASN A 18 21.99 -0.14 7.11
N ARG A 19 22.25 0.45 5.93
CA ARG A 19 22.67 1.84 5.82
C ARG A 19 21.59 2.74 6.41
N GLN A 20 21.95 3.61 7.34
CA GLN A 20 20.99 4.56 7.92
C GLN A 20 20.54 5.61 6.91
N VAL A 21 19.23 5.86 6.84
CA VAL A 21 18.60 6.90 6.01
C VAL A 21 17.68 7.79 6.86
N PRO A 22 17.53 9.08 6.53
CA PRO A 22 16.68 10.00 7.29
C PRO A 22 15.20 9.59 7.29
N THR A 23 14.51 9.73 8.42
CA THR A 23 13.10 9.31 8.57
C THR A 23 12.09 10.36 8.13
N GLY A 24 12.52 11.60 7.89
CA GLY A 24 11.65 12.77 7.74
C GLY A 24 11.13 13.33 9.07
N GLN A 25 11.45 12.71 10.22
CA GLN A 25 10.98 13.08 11.56
C GLN A 25 12.15 13.25 12.54
N GLY A 26 13.29 13.77 12.07
CA GLY A 26 14.45 14.07 12.91
C GLY A 26 15.32 12.88 13.34
N GLY A 27 15.07 11.67 12.82
CA GLY A 27 15.86 10.47 13.09
C GLY A 27 16.35 9.76 11.83
N THR A 28 16.96 8.59 12.01
CA THR A 28 17.32 7.67 10.92
C THR A 28 16.74 6.28 11.15
N LYS A 29 16.67 5.47 10.09
CA LYS A 29 16.37 4.04 10.15
C LYS A 29 17.15 3.29 9.06
N ASP A 30 17.13 1.96 9.11
CA ASP A 30 17.69 1.11 8.05
C ASP A 30 17.10 1.45 6.68
N CYS A 31 17.94 1.42 5.64
CA CYS A 31 17.57 1.72 4.26
C CYS A 31 16.46 0.81 3.75
N GLN A 32 16.46 -0.46 4.17
CA GLN A 32 15.46 -1.44 3.80
C GLN A 32 15.36 -2.56 4.85
N THR A 33 14.26 -3.29 4.87
CA THR A 33 14.13 -4.57 5.59
C THR A 33 13.79 -5.69 4.61
N SER A 34 14.05 -6.94 4.99
CA SER A 34 13.77 -8.09 4.13
C SER A 34 12.27 -8.34 3.88
N GLY A 35 11.41 -7.83 4.76
CA GLY A 35 10.02 -8.24 4.86
C GLY A 35 9.86 -9.57 5.60
N THR A 36 8.62 -10.05 5.67
CA THR A 36 8.22 -11.30 6.32
C THR A 36 8.00 -12.44 5.31
N THR A 37 7.56 -13.58 5.81
CA THR A 37 7.20 -14.77 5.02
C THR A 37 5.96 -15.44 5.61
N THR A 38 5.23 -16.21 4.81
CA THR A 38 4.20 -17.11 5.37
C THR A 38 4.83 -18.28 6.14
N GLY A 39 4.00 -19.06 6.85
CA GLY A 39 4.44 -20.33 7.44
C GLY A 39 4.96 -21.33 6.40
N GLY A 40 4.47 -21.26 5.16
CA GLY A 40 4.93 -22.05 4.01
C GLY A 40 6.16 -21.48 3.29
N GLY A 41 6.69 -20.34 3.75
CA GLY A 41 7.88 -19.71 3.17
C GLY A 41 7.61 -18.81 1.96
N PHE A 42 6.35 -18.49 1.65
CA PHE A 42 6.04 -17.52 0.58
C PHE A 42 6.42 -16.11 1.04
N PRO A 43 7.36 -15.41 0.35
CA PRO A 43 7.93 -14.18 0.86
C PRO A 43 7.10 -12.94 0.52
N GLU A 44 7.08 -11.99 1.45
CA GLU A 44 6.31 -10.74 1.35
C GLU A 44 6.63 -9.94 0.09
N HIS A 45 7.92 -9.78 -0.24
CA HIS A 45 8.32 -9.03 -1.43
C HIS A 45 7.74 -9.62 -2.73
N THR A 46 7.55 -10.94 -2.78
CA THR A 46 6.97 -11.61 -3.96
C THR A 46 5.47 -11.42 -4.01
N PHE A 47 4.79 -11.50 -2.87
CA PHE A 47 3.38 -11.15 -2.75
C PHE A 47 3.12 -9.70 -3.19
N ASN A 48 3.87 -8.74 -2.62
CA ASN A 48 3.75 -7.31 -2.91
C ASN A 48 3.97 -7.03 -4.40
N TRP A 49 5.02 -7.61 -4.98
CA TRP A 49 5.33 -7.48 -6.40
C TRP A 49 4.17 -7.94 -7.30
N ASP A 50 3.62 -9.14 -7.06
CA ASP A 50 2.56 -9.69 -7.90
C ASP A 50 1.25 -8.88 -7.79
N VAL A 51 0.85 -8.51 -6.57
CA VAL A 51 -0.35 -7.67 -6.35
C VAL A 51 -0.19 -6.32 -7.03
N VAL A 52 0.97 -5.66 -6.90
CA VAL A 52 1.22 -4.37 -7.55
C VAL A 52 1.21 -4.45 -9.07
N LEU A 53 1.75 -5.53 -9.66
CA LEU A 53 1.65 -5.75 -11.11
C LEU A 53 0.20 -5.86 -11.57
N GLN A 54 -0.65 -6.56 -10.81
CA GLN A 54 -2.06 -6.69 -11.12
C GLN A 54 -2.83 -5.36 -10.93
N ILE A 55 -2.49 -4.57 -9.90
CA ILE A 55 -3.04 -3.21 -9.72
C ILE A 55 -2.67 -2.34 -10.92
N ARG A 56 -1.40 -2.35 -11.34
CA ARG A 56 -0.94 -1.62 -12.51
C ARG A 56 -1.73 -2.00 -13.75
N GLN A 57 -1.88 -3.30 -14.02
CA GLN A 57 -2.64 -3.79 -15.16
C GLN A 57 -4.10 -3.30 -15.14
N ALA A 58 -4.75 -3.33 -13.97
CA ALA A 58 -6.11 -2.83 -13.80
C ALA A 58 -6.20 -1.32 -14.06
N LEU A 59 -5.24 -0.52 -13.58
CA LEU A 59 -5.20 0.92 -13.81
C LEU A 59 -4.89 1.28 -15.29
N ASP A 60 -4.01 0.52 -15.94
CA ASP A 60 -3.68 0.69 -17.36
C ASP A 60 -4.92 0.43 -18.24
N GLN A 61 -5.73 -0.58 -17.90
CA GLN A 61 -7.01 -0.86 -18.58
C GLN A 61 -8.04 0.27 -18.43
N LEU A 62 -7.94 1.07 -17.38
CA LEU A 62 -8.81 2.23 -17.13
C LEU A 62 -8.29 3.52 -17.79
N GLY A 63 -7.21 3.47 -18.57
CA GLY A 63 -6.70 4.61 -19.33
C GLY A 63 -5.96 5.66 -18.49
N VAL A 64 -5.51 5.31 -17.28
CA VAL A 64 -4.82 6.24 -16.38
C VAL A 64 -3.38 6.52 -16.88
N ARG A 65 -3.12 7.70 -17.48
CA ARG A 65 -1.76 8.24 -17.79
C ARG A 65 -1.52 9.61 -17.10
N SER A 66 -0.26 9.98 -16.87
CA SER A 66 0.23 10.78 -15.73
C SER A 66 0.92 12.14 -16.04
N ALA A 67 0.63 13.22 -15.28
CA ALA A 67 1.55 14.27 -14.74
C ALA A 67 0.81 15.36 -13.89
N MET A 68 1.36 15.79 -12.72
CA MET A 68 1.39 17.17 -12.15
C MET A 68 2.25 17.18 -10.86
N SER A 69 2.95 18.30 -10.58
CA SER A 69 4.03 18.38 -9.56
C SER A 69 3.65 18.99 -8.18
N ARG A 70 2.39 19.44 -8.00
CA ARG A 70 1.60 19.61 -6.74
C ARG A 70 0.36 20.52 -6.94
N GLY A 71 -0.58 20.50 -5.97
CA GLY A 71 -1.73 21.42 -5.85
C GLY A 71 -1.94 22.03 -4.45
N ASN A 72 -1.33 21.49 -3.39
CA ASN A 72 -1.18 22.07 -2.04
C ASN A 72 -0.04 21.36 -1.27
N ASP A 73 0.24 21.78 -0.02
CA ASP A 73 1.42 21.39 0.78
C ASP A 73 1.07 20.63 2.08
N ASP A 74 -0.17 20.11 2.19
CA ASP A 74 -0.70 19.40 3.37
C ASP A 74 -0.98 17.92 3.06
N ALA A 75 -0.15 17.30 2.21
CA ALA A 75 -0.43 16.00 1.56
C ALA A 75 -0.87 14.88 2.51
N GLN A 76 -0.31 14.85 3.73
CA GLN A 76 -0.58 13.80 4.73
C GLN A 76 -1.72 14.16 5.71
N SER A 77 -2.25 15.39 5.68
CA SER A 77 -3.38 15.84 6.50
C SER A 77 -4.56 16.21 5.61
N GLY A 78 -5.63 15.41 5.64
CA GLY A 78 -6.83 15.61 4.81
C GLY A 78 -6.85 14.64 3.62
N PRO A 79 -6.25 14.97 2.46
CA PRO A 79 -6.29 14.12 1.27
C PRO A 79 -5.81 12.68 1.48
N ALA A 80 -4.69 12.46 2.18
CA ALA A 80 -4.21 11.11 2.51
C ALA A 80 -5.13 10.35 3.48
N VAL A 81 -5.77 11.06 4.42
CA VAL A 81 -6.74 10.44 5.36
C VAL A 81 -8.00 10.02 4.62
N GLN A 82 -8.47 10.84 3.68
CA GLN A 82 -9.59 10.51 2.81
C GLN A 82 -9.26 9.34 1.89
N PHE A 83 -8.07 9.34 1.28
CA PHE A 83 -7.60 8.21 0.48
C PHE A 83 -7.52 6.93 1.31
N ALA A 84 -6.96 6.97 2.52
CA ALA A 84 -6.89 5.82 3.42
C ALA A 84 -8.28 5.28 3.76
N THR A 85 -9.26 6.16 3.99
CA THR A 85 -10.64 5.78 4.31
C THR A 85 -11.33 5.12 3.12
N MET A 86 -11.25 5.72 1.93
CA MET A 86 -11.84 5.15 0.70
C MET A 86 -11.20 3.81 0.33
N MET A 87 -9.87 3.69 0.48
CA MET A 87 -9.17 2.43 0.28
C MET A 87 -9.67 1.36 1.26
N ARG A 88 -9.73 1.69 2.56
CA ARG A 88 -10.25 0.79 3.60
C ARG A 88 -11.66 0.32 3.26
N ASP A 89 -12.55 1.23 2.87
CA ASP A 89 -13.94 0.91 2.54
C ASP A 89 -14.03 -0.04 1.33
N GLN A 90 -13.21 0.15 0.29
CA GLN A 90 -13.18 -0.74 -0.87
C GLN A 90 -12.59 -2.12 -0.56
N LEU A 91 -11.62 -2.21 0.35
CA LEU A 91 -11.11 -3.49 0.85
C LEU A 91 -12.19 -4.24 1.64
N VAL A 92 -12.90 -3.54 2.54
CA VAL A 92 -14.00 -4.12 3.31
C VAL A 92 -15.14 -4.58 2.40
N ALA A 93 -15.52 -3.77 1.41
CA ALA A 93 -16.54 -4.13 0.44
C ALA A 93 -16.14 -5.34 -0.41
N ALA A 94 -14.84 -5.58 -0.59
CA ALA A 94 -14.30 -6.77 -1.25
C ALA A 94 -14.25 -8.01 -0.34
N GLY A 95 -14.69 -7.91 0.91
CA GLY A 95 -14.67 -8.99 1.90
C GLY A 95 -13.36 -9.10 2.68
N VAL A 96 -12.45 -8.11 2.59
CA VAL A 96 -11.25 -8.07 3.43
C VAL A 96 -11.64 -7.61 4.83
N THR A 97 -11.43 -8.46 5.83
CA THR A 97 -11.69 -8.12 7.23
C THR A 97 -10.70 -7.07 7.71
N PRO A 98 -11.15 -5.94 8.30
CA PRO A 98 -10.26 -5.01 8.98
C PRO A 98 -9.40 -5.73 10.02
N SER A 99 -8.14 -5.30 10.16
CA SER A 99 -7.23 -5.93 11.13
C SER A 99 -7.84 -5.97 12.53
N THR A 100 -7.78 -7.14 13.15
CA THR A 100 -8.26 -7.39 14.53
C THR A 100 -7.15 -7.27 15.57
N TYR A 101 -5.91 -6.98 15.15
CA TYR A 101 -4.73 -7.03 16.01
C TYR A 101 -3.86 -5.75 15.97
N ILE A 102 -4.11 -4.83 15.05
CA ILE A 102 -3.42 -3.54 14.99
C ILE A 102 -4.28 -2.47 14.31
N GLY A 103 -4.09 -1.21 14.72
CA GLY A 103 -4.87 -0.08 14.24
C GLY A 103 -6.28 -0.03 14.81
N SER A 104 -7.16 0.76 14.18
CA SER A 104 -8.57 0.89 14.55
C SER A 104 -9.41 0.86 13.28
N ASN A 105 -10.35 -0.10 13.19
CA ASN A 105 -11.25 -0.28 12.05
C ASN A 105 -10.53 -0.31 10.68
N GLY A 106 -9.33 -0.91 10.62
CA GLY A 106 -8.54 -1.02 9.40
C GLY A 106 -7.75 0.24 9.03
N LEU A 107 -7.73 1.27 9.89
CA LEU A 107 -6.94 2.48 9.73
C LEU A 107 -5.86 2.57 10.82
N TYR A 108 -4.68 3.05 10.45
CA TYR A 108 -3.59 3.19 11.41
C TYR A 108 -2.71 4.41 11.10
N GLY A 109 -3.03 5.54 11.75
CA GLY A 109 -2.18 6.74 11.73
C GLY A 109 -0.92 6.51 12.56
N ARG A 110 0.25 6.77 11.97
CA ARG A 110 1.56 6.50 12.55
C ARG A 110 2.64 7.40 11.95
N SER A 111 3.71 7.64 12.69
CA SER A 111 4.79 8.58 12.33
C SER A 111 6.16 7.92 12.13
N ASP A 112 6.24 6.59 12.20
CA ASP A 112 7.48 5.80 12.14
C ASP A 112 7.81 5.25 10.73
N LEU A 113 6.95 5.55 9.73
CA LEU A 113 7.12 5.14 8.34
C LEU A 113 7.72 6.26 7.49
N THR A 114 8.96 6.08 7.04
CA THR A 114 9.72 7.07 6.26
C THR A 114 9.06 7.43 4.93
N GLY A 115 8.47 6.47 4.21
CA GLY A 115 7.77 6.74 2.95
C GLY A 115 6.65 7.77 3.12
N PRO A 116 5.62 7.47 3.94
CA PRO A 116 4.57 8.43 4.28
C PRO A 116 5.08 9.74 4.91
N ASN A 117 6.12 9.70 5.75
CA ASN A 117 6.68 10.93 6.34
C ASN A 117 7.30 11.87 5.31
N LEU A 118 7.88 11.33 4.22
CA LEU A 118 8.52 12.10 3.15
C LEU A 118 7.57 12.42 1.98
N ALA A 119 6.33 11.91 2.03
CA ALA A 119 5.36 12.08 0.96
C ALA A 119 4.91 13.55 0.85
N ARG A 120 4.97 14.09 -0.37
CA ARG A 120 4.44 15.42 -0.74
C ARG A 120 3.14 15.35 -1.55
N TYR A 121 2.60 14.15 -1.71
CA TYR A 121 1.33 13.84 -2.37
C TYR A 121 0.55 12.86 -1.50
N PRO A 122 -0.79 12.76 -1.64
CA PRO A 122 -1.60 11.83 -0.87
C PRO A 122 -1.04 10.41 -0.98
N SER A 123 -0.59 9.86 0.15
CA SER A 123 0.12 8.58 0.19
C SER A 123 -0.40 7.71 1.32
N ILE A 124 -0.65 6.44 1.01
CA ILE A 124 -1.05 5.41 1.96
C ILE A 124 -0.16 4.18 1.81
N LEU A 125 -0.03 3.41 2.88
CA LEU A 125 0.56 2.08 2.86
C LEU A 125 -0.53 1.09 3.27
N VAL A 126 -0.76 0.06 2.44
CA VAL A 126 -1.80 -0.95 2.68
C VAL A 126 -1.15 -2.25 3.12
N GLU A 127 -1.30 -2.59 4.40
CA GLU A 127 -1.03 -3.93 4.93
C GLU A 127 -2.23 -4.82 4.62
N THR A 128 -2.11 -5.70 3.61
CA THR A 128 -3.25 -6.49 3.07
C THR A 128 -3.70 -7.62 4.00
N GLY A 129 -2.87 -8.03 4.97
CA GLY A 129 -3.21 -9.03 5.97
C GLY A 129 -1.99 -9.53 6.74
N ASN A 130 -2.18 -10.60 7.51
CA ASN A 130 -1.12 -11.20 8.32
C ASN A 130 -0.60 -12.49 7.66
N MET A 131 0.65 -12.47 7.17
CA MET A 131 1.30 -13.64 6.57
C MET A 131 1.51 -14.80 7.55
N LYS A 132 1.45 -14.54 8.87
CA LYS A 132 1.55 -15.58 9.92
C LYS A 132 0.20 -16.19 10.30
N TYR A 133 -0.91 -15.65 9.81
CA TYR A 133 -2.24 -16.19 10.05
C TYR A 133 -2.63 -17.15 8.93
N ALA A 134 -2.87 -18.42 9.24
CA ALA A 134 -3.04 -19.49 8.25
C ALA A 134 -4.08 -19.20 7.15
N ASN A 135 -5.24 -18.64 7.51
CA ASN A 135 -6.27 -18.30 6.52
C ASN A 135 -5.84 -17.10 5.66
N GLY A 136 -5.18 -16.11 6.26
CA GLY A 136 -4.63 -14.96 5.53
C GLY A 136 -3.52 -15.37 4.57
N SER A 137 -2.58 -16.21 5.02
CA SER A 137 -1.50 -16.72 4.18
C SER A 137 -2.02 -17.55 3.01
N ALA A 138 -3.05 -18.38 3.22
CA ALA A 138 -3.65 -19.17 2.14
C ALA A 138 -4.22 -18.28 1.02
N GLN A 139 -4.87 -17.15 1.37
CA GLN A 139 -5.33 -16.19 0.37
C GLN A 139 -4.15 -15.54 -0.37
N MET A 140 -3.12 -15.09 0.35
CA MET A 140 -1.94 -14.44 -0.23
C MET A 140 -1.12 -15.37 -1.16
N GLU A 141 -1.01 -16.65 -0.82
CA GLU A 141 -0.32 -17.66 -1.61
C GLU A 141 -1.09 -18.05 -2.88
N SER A 142 -2.41 -17.89 -2.87
CA SER A 142 -3.27 -18.21 -4.02
C SER A 142 -3.26 -17.09 -5.08
N ALA A 143 -3.24 -17.45 -6.36
CA ALA A 143 -3.38 -16.48 -7.45
C ALA A 143 -4.72 -15.73 -7.40
N GLY A 144 -5.82 -16.43 -7.07
CA GLY A 144 -7.14 -15.82 -6.94
C GLY A 144 -7.23 -14.81 -5.79
N GLY A 145 -6.59 -15.08 -4.65
CA GLY A 145 -6.54 -14.14 -3.55
C GLY A 145 -5.71 -12.88 -3.88
N ARG A 146 -4.56 -13.03 -4.54
CA ARG A 146 -3.78 -11.87 -5.04
C ARG A 146 -4.57 -11.02 -6.03
N ALA A 147 -5.31 -11.64 -6.94
CA ALA A 147 -6.20 -10.93 -7.85
C ALA A 147 -7.33 -10.19 -7.12
N ALA A 148 -7.90 -10.79 -6.08
CA ALA A 148 -8.92 -10.15 -5.25
C ALA A 148 -8.39 -8.91 -4.51
N TYR A 149 -7.18 -8.99 -3.92
CA TYR A 149 -6.53 -7.84 -3.30
C TYR A 149 -6.25 -6.74 -4.31
N ALA A 150 -5.70 -7.08 -5.48
CA ALA A 150 -5.39 -6.12 -6.53
C ALA A 150 -6.64 -5.40 -7.04
N ALA A 151 -7.74 -6.13 -7.28
CA ALA A 151 -9.00 -5.56 -7.72
C ALA A 151 -9.61 -4.60 -6.68
N ALA A 152 -9.55 -4.96 -5.39
CA ALA A 152 -10.01 -4.11 -4.31
C ALA A 152 -9.18 -2.82 -4.20
N ALA A 153 -7.85 -2.93 -4.28
CA ALA A 153 -6.96 -1.78 -4.27
C ALA A 153 -7.16 -0.86 -5.49
N ALA A 154 -7.32 -1.42 -6.69
CA ALA A 154 -7.61 -0.64 -7.89
C ALA A 154 -8.93 0.13 -7.78
N ARG A 155 -9.96 -0.46 -7.17
CA ARG A 155 -11.22 0.25 -6.85
C ARG A 155 -11.00 1.38 -5.84
N GLY A 156 -10.22 1.15 -4.79
CA GLY A 156 -9.86 2.18 -3.80
C GLY A 156 -9.15 3.38 -4.43
N ILE A 157 -8.16 3.12 -5.28
CA ILE A 157 -7.44 4.15 -6.04
C ILE A 157 -8.40 4.90 -6.96
N THR A 158 -9.21 4.18 -7.73
CA THR A 158 -10.14 4.81 -8.69
C THR A 158 -11.19 5.65 -7.99
N ALA A 159 -11.75 5.17 -6.87
CA ALA A 159 -12.72 5.92 -6.07
C ALA A 159 -12.13 7.23 -5.55
N TYR A 160 -10.90 7.19 -5.03
CA TYR A 160 -10.22 8.39 -4.57
C TYR A 160 -9.92 9.37 -5.73
N LEU A 161 -9.42 8.86 -6.86
CA LEU A 161 -9.18 9.69 -8.03
C LEU A 161 -10.48 10.34 -8.56
N SER A 162 -11.59 9.61 -8.64
CA SER A 162 -12.88 10.18 -9.03
C SER A 162 -13.35 11.26 -8.06
N HIS A 163 -13.13 11.07 -6.76
CA HIS A 163 -13.41 12.08 -5.75
C HIS A 163 -12.61 13.37 -5.98
N GLU A 164 -11.30 13.25 -6.19
CA GLU A 164 -10.43 14.42 -6.45
C GLU A 164 -10.77 15.13 -7.76
N ALA A 165 -11.29 14.41 -8.76
CA ALA A 165 -11.76 14.98 -10.01
C ALA A 165 -13.18 15.60 -9.91
N GLY A 166 -13.86 15.48 -8.77
CA GLY A 166 -15.22 16.00 -8.58
C GLY A 166 -16.28 15.23 -9.37
N VAL A 167 -16.03 13.96 -9.68
CA VAL A 167 -16.91 13.09 -10.50
C VAL A 167 -17.34 11.82 -9.75
N ALA A 168 -17.17 11.80 -8.42
CA ALA A 168 -17.61 10.74 -7.53
C ALA A 168 -19.09 10.86 -7.15
#